data_AF-A0A8J8GU62-F1
#
_entry.id   AF-A0A8J8GU62-F1
#
_cell.length_a   1.000
_cell.length_b   1.000
_cell.length_c   1.000
_cell.angle_alpha   90.00
_cell.angle_beta   90.00
_cell.angle_gamma   90.00
#
_symmetry.space_group_name_H-M   'P 1'
#
loop_
_entity.id
_entity.type
_entity.pdbx_description
1 polymer ?
#
loop_
_entity_poly.entity_id
_entity_poly.type
_entity_poly.pdbx_seq_one_letter_code
_entity_poly.pdbx_strand_id
1 'polypeptide(L)'
;MMVSERLDRMVVTASTPDGAIAAELFDRDQVRLSFPGGYRWLDESRLPGQLEALARVLWARRMREYFEIMSEDEDVPITAEPEPVTAGQWEFVERRAQIVARGESPDGRIAVSVRGMQEWTVRVQPGTLREYAEEEFAEAIRSVVTRLLDDQFRQITELKIDLGDRLD
;
A
#
# COMPACT_ATOMS: atom_id res chain seq x y z
N MET A 1 12.09 -23.04 5.55
CA MET A 1 11.60 -21.99 4.64
C MET A 1 12.14 -20.69 5.17
N MET A 2 12.86 -19.91 4.36
CA MET A 2 13.47 -18.66 4.81
C MET A 2 12.41 -17.57 5.00
N VAL A 3 12.63 -16.59 5.88
CA VAL A 3 11.73 -15.45 6.06
C VAL A 3 11.45 -14.73 4.75
N SER A 4 12.48 -14.54 3.93
CA SER A 4 12.32 -13.94 2.59
C SER A 4 11.29 -14.68 1.75
N GLU A 5 11.35 -16.02 1.69
CA GLU A 5 10.38 -16.82 0.93
C GLU A 5 8.95 -16.73 1.50
N ARG A 6 8.82 -16.58 2.82
CA ARG A 6 7.51 -16.40 3.48
C ARG A 6 6.92 -15.03 3.16
N LEU A 7 7.75 -13.99 3.24
CA LEU A 7 7.35 -12.62 2.91
C LEU A 7 6.98 -12.48 1.43
N ASP A 8 7.69 -13.17 0.54
CA ASP A 8 7.38 -13.17 -0.89
C ASP A 8 6.06 -13.89 -1.19
N ARG A 9 5.68 -14.90 -0.40
CA ARG A 9 4.42 -15.64 -0.54
C ARG A 9 3.27 -15.08 0.31
N MET A 10 3.49 -13.96 0.99
CA MET A 10 2.48 -13.33 1.84
C MET A 10 1.28 -12.92 1.00
N VAL A 11 0.09 -13.41 1.36
CA VAL A 11 -1.17 -13.03 0.72
C VAL A 11 -2.09 -12.40 1.75
N VAL A 12 -2.54 -11.18 1.46
CA VAL A 12 -3.43 -10.42 2.34
C VAL A 12 -4.64 -9.96 1.57
N THR A 13 -5.82 -10.28 2.09
CA THR A 13 -7.09 -9.89 1.48
C THR A 13 -7.83 -8.88 2.33
N ALA A 14 -8.60 -8.01 1.68
CA ALA A 14 -9.55 -7.11 2.31
C ALA A 14 -10.73 -6.84 1.38
N SER A 15 -11.85 -6.41 1.94
CA SER A 15 -13.01 -5.97 1.18
C SER A 15 -13.62 -4.72 1.80
N THR A 16 -14.35 -3.97 0.99
CA THR A 16 -15.19 -2.88 1.50
C THR A 16 -16.31 -3.44 2.39
N PRO A 17 -16.85 -2.67 3.34
CA PRO A 17 -17.90 -3.14 4.25
C PRO A 17 -19.17 -3.63 3.55
N ASP A 18 -19.48 -3.08 2.37
CA ASP A 18 -20.60 -3.49 1.52
C ASP A 18 -20.27 -4.67 0.60
N GLY A 19 -19.03 -5.17 0.61
CA GLY A 19 -18.58 -6.29 -0.23
C GLY A 19 -18.50 -5.96 -1.73
N ALA A 20 -18.68 -4.70 -2.11
CA ALA A 20 -18.69 -4.30 -3.53
C ALA A 20 -17.32 -4.41 -4.19
N ILE A 21 -16.25 -4.17 -3.42
CA ILE A 21 -14.87 -4.20 -3.87
C ILE A 21 -14.07 -5.09 -2.93
N ALA A 22 -13.28 -5.99 -3.50
CA ALA A 22 -12.31 -6.79 -2.76
C ALA A 22 -10.94 -6.67 -3.40
N ALA A 23 -9.91 -6.65 -2.57
CA ALA A 23 -8.53 -6.58 -3.00
C ALA A 23 -7.67 -7.62 -2.30
N GLU A 24 -6.67 -8.07 -3.03
CA GLU A 24 -5.66 -9.01 -2.58
C GLU A 24 -4.29 -8.41 -2.85
N LEU A 25 -3.44 -8.35 -1.83
CA LEU A 25 -2.02 -8.09 -1.93
C LEU A 25 -1.28 -9.43 -1.93
N PHE A 26 -0.44 -9.68 -2.92
CA PHE A 26 0.33 -10.91 -3.09
C PHE A 26 1.71 -10.59 -3.68
N ASP A 27 2.61 -11.58 -3.76
CA ASP A 27 3.96 -11.44 -4.31
C ASP A 27 4.67 -10.18 -3.80
N ARG A 28 4.56 -9.93 -2.48
CA ARG A 28 5.12 -8.79 -1.71
C ARG A 28 4.54 -7.39 -2.01
N ASP A 29 4.20 -7.10 -3.26
CA ASP A 29 3.82 -5.75 -3.73
C ASP A 29 2.74 -5.70 -4.82
N GLN A 30 2.27 -6.85 -5.30
CA GLN A 30 1.25 -6.92 -6.33
C GLN A 30 -0.15 -6.80 -5.73
N VAL A 31 -1.02 -6.03 -6.36
CA VAL A 31 -2.43 -5.91 -5.97
C VAL A 31 -3.33 -6.40 -7.07
N ARG A 32 -4.31 -7.24 -6.68
CA ARG A 32 -5.43 -7.66 -7.52
C ARG A 32 -6.71 -7.07 -6.94
N LEU A 33 -7.49 -6.41 -7.79
CA LEU A 33 -8.81 -5.88 -7.45
C LEU A 33 -9.89 -6.75 -8.08
N SER A 34 -11.02 -6.90 -7.39
CA SER A 34 -12.17 -7.65 -7.86
C SER A 34 -13.46 -6.96 -7.41
N PHE A 35 -14.55 -7.20 -8.15
CA PHE A 35 -15.83 -6.53 -7.94
C PHE A 35 -16.97 -7.53 -7.75
N PRO A 36 -17.05 -8.23 -6.61
CA PRO A 36 -18.06 -9.27 -6.39
C PRO A 36 -19.51 -8.76 -6.50
N GLY A 37 -19.74 -7.49 -6.15
CA GLY A 37 -21.04 -6.83 -6.32
C GLY A 37 -21.39 -6.43 -7.75
N GLY A 38 -20.45 -6.61 -8.70
CA GLY A 38 -20.55 -6.22 -10.10
C GLY A 38 -20.07 -4.78 -10.35
N TYR A 39 -19.04 -4.63 -11.18
CA TYR A 39 -18.39 -3.35 -11.47
C TYR A 39 -19.35 -2.26 -11.97
N ARG A 40 -20.33 -2.62 -12.81
CA ARG A 40 -21.33 -1.68 -13.37
C ARG A 40 -22.24 -1.02 -12.33
N TRP A 41 -22.26 -1.54 -11.10
CA TRP A 41 -23.12 -1.05 -10.03
C TRP A 41 -22.39 -0.18 -9.01
N LEU A 42 -21.09 0.04 -9.22
CA LEU A 42 -20.30 0.91 -8.37
C LEU A 42 -20.76 2.36 -8.50
N ASP A 43 -20.80 3.04 -7.36
CA ASP A 43 -21.03 4.48 -7.30
C ASP A 43 -19.68 5.20 -7.41
N GLU A 44 -19.41 5.77 -8.58
CA GLU A 44 -18.18 6.51 -8.86
C GLU A 44 -17.91 7.63 -7.85
N SER A 45 -18.96 8.24 -7.29
CA SER A 45 -18.81 9.32 -6.30
C SER A 45 -18.31 8.83 -4.95
N ARG A 46 -18.52 7.55 -4.62
CA ARG A 46 -18.08 6.91 -3.35
C ARG A 46 -16.80 6.11 -3.50
N LEU A 47 -16.47 5.74 -4.74
CA LEU A 47 -15.35 4.89 -5.07
C LEU A 47 -14.00 5.37 -4.50
N PRO A 48 -13.64 6.68 -4.55
CA PRO A 48 -12.40 7.15 -3.93
C PRO A 48 -12.31 6.82 -2.43
N GLY A 49 -13.36 7.11 -1.66
CA GLY A 49 -13.38 6.83 -0.22
C GLY A 49 -13.39 5.33 0.09
N GLN A 50 -14.06 4.52 -0.74
CA GLN A 50 -14.01 3.06 -0.62
C GLN A 50 -12.60 2.51 -0.87
N LEU A 51 -11.92 2.99 -1.90
CA LEU A 51 -10.54 2.58 -2.22
C LEU A 51 -9.55 3.05 -1.16
N GLU A 52 -9.70 4.25 -0.60
CA GLU A 52 -8.89 4.74 0.53
C GLU A 52 -9.02 3.83 1.76
N ALA A 53 -10.26 3.49 2.12
CA ALA A 53 -10.52 2.61 3.25
C ALA A 53 -9.94 1.21 2.99
N LEU A 54 -10.12 0.68 1.78
CA LEU A 54 -9.58 -0.61 1.37
C LEU A 54 -8.05 -0.65 1.44
N ALA A 55 -7.38 0.38 0.91
CA ALA A 55 -5.91 0.51 0.95
C ALA A 55 -5.39 0.55 2.40
N ARG A 56 -6.03 1.33 3.28
CA ARG A 56 -5.67 1.39 4.70
C ARG A 56 -5.81 0.04 5.40
N VAL A 57 -6.89 -0.69 5.12
CA VAL A 57 -7.13 -2.02 5.71
C VAL A 57 -6.12 -3.04 5.19
N LEU A 58 -5.84 -3.05 3.88
CA LEU A 58 -4.82 -3.92 3.30
C LEU A 58 -3.46 -3.67 3.93
N TRP A 59 -3.03 -2.40 4.03
CA TRP A 59 -1.76 -2.04 4.63
C TRP A 59 -1.66 -2.48 6.09
N ALA A 60 -2.70 -2.22 6.89
CA ALA A 60 -2.73 -2.64 8.29
C ALA A 60 -2.66 -4.17 8.44
N ARG A 61 -3.34 -4.93 7.58
CA ARG A 61 -3.27 -6.40 7.58
C ARG A 61 -1.89 -6.91 7.14
N ARG A 62 -1.31 -6.30 6.10
CA ARG A 62 0.06 -6.58 5.65
C ARG A 62 1.09 -6.38 6.75
N MET A 63 0.99 -5.29 7.51
CA MET A 63 1.93 -5.03 8.61
C MET A 63 1.78 -6.05 9.74
N ARG A 64 0.56 -6.49 10.06
CA ARG A 64 0.36 -7.56 11.06
C ARG A 64 1.01 -8.86 10.61
N GLU A 65 0.71 -9.31 9.39
CA GLU A 65 1.26 -10.54 8.83
C GLU A 65 2.80 -10.48 8.72
N TYR A 66 3.35 -9.33 8.32
CA TYR A 66 4.79 -9.09 8.32
C TYR A 66 5.40 -9.30 9.71
N PHE A 67 4.83 -8.69 10.75
CA PHE A 67 5.33 -8.80 12.11
C PHE A 67 5.13 -10.19 12.72
N GLU A 68 4.06 -10.91 12.35
CA GLU A 68 3.87 -12.31 12.72
C GLU A 68 4.97 -13.20 12.12
N ILE A 69 5.26 -13.04 10.82
CA ILE A 69 6.35 -13.77 10.16
C ILE A 69 7.71 -13.48 10.81
N MET A 70 7.98 -12.21 11.15
CA MET A 70 9.23 -11.82 11.83
C MET A 70 9.30 -12.37 13.26
N SER A 71 8.19 -12.36 14.00
CA SER A 71 8.14 -12.88 15.37
C SER A 71 8.47 -14.36 15.45
N GLU A 72 7.96 -15.14 14.49
CA GLU A 72 8.21 -16.57 14.42
C GLU A 72 9.65 -16.91 14.05
N ASP A 73 10.34 -16.05 13.30
CA ASP A 73 11.74 -16.26 12.93
C ASP A 73 12.71 -15.92 14.07
N GLU A 74 12.44 -14.82 14.77
CA GLU A 74 13.28 -14.32 15.87
C GLU A 74 12.96 -15.01 17.22
N ASP A 75 11.93 -15.87 17.28
CA ASP A 75 11.39 -16.51 18.49
C ASP A 75 11.06 -15.51 19.62
N VAL A 76 10.69 -14.28 19.24
CA VAL A 76 10.37 -13.16 20.14
C VAL A 76 9.15 -12.42 19.58
N PRO A 77 8.18 -12.01 20.43
CA PRO A 77 7.04 -11.20 19.97
C PRO A 77 7.48 -9.84 19.41
N ILE A 78 7.35 -9.66 18.11
CA ILE A 78 7.54 -8.39 17.41
C ILE A 78 6.15 -7.90 16.97
N THR A 79 5.73 -6.75 17.48
CA THR A 79 4.41 -6.17 17.16
C THR A 79 4.48 -4.79 16.52
N ALA A 80 5.69 -4.24 16.46
CA ALA A 80 6.01 -2.95 15.88
C ALA A 80 7.49 -2.95 15.46
N GLU A 81 7.88 -1.93 14.70
CA GLU A 81 9.29 -1.67 14.46
C GLU A 81 10.02 -1.33 15.78
N PRO A 82 11.32 -1.65 15.91
CA PRO A 82 12.11 -1.28 17.07
C PRO A 82 12.09 0.23 17.33
N GLU A 83 12.10 0.62 18.61
CA GLU A 83 12.20 2.03 18.97
C GLU A 83 13.56 2.59 18.55
N PRO A 84 13.60 3.81 17.96
CA PRO A 84 14.86 4.48 17.65
C PRO A 84 15.71 4.71 18.90
N VAL A 85 16.98 4.31 18.85
CA VAL A 85 17.95 4.49 19.95
C VAL A 85 18.92 5.64 19.71
N THR A 86 19.26 5.93 18.45
CA THR A 86 20.17 7.04 18.10
C THR A 86 19.42 8.25 17.54
N ALA A 87 20.06 9.42 17.58
CA ALA A 87 19.47 10.65 17.05
C ALA A 87 19.16 10.54 15.54
N GLY A 88 20.01 9.85 14.77
CA GLY A 88 19.75 9.68 13.34
C GLY A 88 18.65 8.65 13.06
N GLN A 89 18.44 7.65 13.93
CA GLN A 89 17.26 6.78 13.84
C GLN A 89 15.96 7.54 14.15
N TRP A 90 15.98 8.44 15.14
CA TRP A 90 14.83 9.32 15.43
C TRP A 90 14.50 10.21 14.23
N GLU A 91 15.51 10.84 13.64
CA GLU A 91 15.35 11.65 12.45
C GLU A 91 14.85 10.82 11.25
N PHE A 92 15.32 9.58 11.10
CA PHE A 92 14.82 8.68 10.07
C PHE A 92 13.32 8.41 10.24
N VAL A 93 12.88 8.05 11.44
CA VAL A 93 11.45 7.78 11.71
C VAL A 93 10.60 9.04 11.45
N GLU A 94 11.05 10.20 11.93
CA GLU A 94 10.35 11.47 11.71
C GLU A 94 10.23 11.79 10.21
N ARG A 95 11.35 11.77 9.48
CA ARG A 95 11.37 12.09 8.05
C ARG A 95 10.63 11.05 7.21
N ARG A 96 10.73 9.76 7.55
CA ARG A 96 9.97 8.70 6.88
C ARG A 96 8.46 8.88 7.05
N ALA A 97 8.01 9.33 8.23
CA ALA A 97 6.59 9.64 8.46
C ALA A 97 6.09 10.81 7.59
N GLN A 98 7.00 11.66 7.07
CA GLN A 98 6.68 12.76 6.17
C GLN A 98 6.78 12.42 4.68
N ILE A 99 7.31 11.25 4.30
CA ILE A 99 7.37 10.82 2.90
C ILE A 99 5.96 10.79 2.33
N VAL A 100 5.79 11.38 1.14
CA VAL A 100 4.55 11.32 0.37
C VAL A 100 4.82 10.55 -0.91
N ALA A 101 4.41 9.28 -0.94
CA ALA A 101 4.47 8.46 -2.14
C ALA A 101 3.25 8.68 -3.02
N ARG A 102 3.45 8.62 -4.34
CA ARG A 102 2.41 8.87 -5.34
C ARG A 102 2.45 7.86 -6.47
N GLY A 103 1.27 7.45 -6.91
CA GLY A 103 1.04 6.70 -8.13
C GLY A 103 -0.10 7.32 -8.92
N GLU A 104 -0.01 7.27 -10.25
CA GLU A 104 -1.02 7.82 -11.16
C GLU A 104 -1.13 6.93 -12.40
N SER A 105 -2.32 6.79 -12.97
CA SER A 105 -2.55 6.04 -14.20
C SER A 105 -1.94 6.80 -15.39
N PRO A 106 -1.54 6.13 -16.49
CA PRO A 106 -0.93 6.81 -17.63
C PRO A 106 -1.75 7.98 -18.21
N ASP A 107 -3.07 7.94 -18.09
CA ASP A 107 -4.01 8.96 -18.56
C ASP A 107 -4.49 9.92 -17.46
N GLY A 108 -3.97 9.80 -16.24
CA GLY A 108 -4.28 10.66 -15.10
C GLY A 108 -5.68 10.49 -14.51
N ARG A 109 -6.47 9.52 -14.97
CA ARG A 109 -7.83 9.26 -14.48
C ARG A 109 -7.85 8.76 -13.04
N ILE A 110 -6.83 8.01 -12.63
CA ILE A 110 -6.72 7.45 -11.30
C ILE A 110 -5.41 7.91 -10.68
N ALA A 111 -5.44 8.40 -9.45
CA ALA A 111 -4.23 8.64 -8.68
C ALA A 111 -4.41 8.22 -7.23
N VAL A 112 -3.32 7.75 -6.64
CA VAL A 112 -3.23 7.41 -5.23
C VAL A 112 -2.01 8.12 -4.66
N SER A 113 -2.17 8.69 -3.48
CA SER A 113 -1.04 9.18 -2.69
C SER A 113 -1.17 8.73 -1.26
N VAL A 114 -0.03 8.55 -0.60
CA VAL A 114 0.01 8.23 0.82
C VAL A 114 1.13 8.97 1.51
N ARG A 115 0.83 9.58 2.66
CA ARG A 115 1.83 10.17 3.55
C ARG A 115 2.11 9.26 4.73
N GLY A 116 3.38 8.94 4.94
CA GLY A 116 3.85 8.11 6.06
C GLY A 116 3.17 6.73 6.16
N MET A 117 2.61 6.24 5.06
CA MET A 117 1.76 5.04 5.00
C MET A 117 0.49 5.08 5.88
N GLN A 118 0.02 6.28 6.26
CA GLN A 118 -1.11 6.48 7.18
C GLN A 118 -2.23 7.30 6.53
N GLU A 119 -1.89 8.42 5.89
CA GLU A 119 -2.84 9.34 5.27
C GLU A 119 -2.98 8.99 3.79
N TRP A 120 -3.93 8.10 3.47
CA TRP A 120 -4.24 7.68 2.11
C TRP A 120 -5.20 8.65 1.44
N THR A 121 -4.95 8.97 0.18
CA THR A 121 -5.85 9.74 -0.67
C THR A 121 -5.95 9.05 -2.02
N VAL A 122 -7.18 8.83 -2.49
CA VAL A 122 -7.45 8.29 -3.81
C VAL A 122 -8.26 9.32 -4.60
N ARG A 123 -7.94 9.46 -5.87
CA ARG A 123 -8.72 10.25 -6.82
C ARG A 123 -9.09 9.38 -7.99
N VAL A 124 -10.36 9.42 -8.34
CA VAL A 124 -10.88 8.86 -9.59
C VAL A 124 -11.58 10.00 -10.31
N GLN A 125 -11.16 10.30 -11.53
CA GLN A 125 -11.79 11.34 -12.33
C GLN A 125 -13.22 10.93 -12.69
N PRO A 126 -14.18 11.88 -12.72
CA PRO A 126 -15.54 11.57 -13.15
C PRO A 126 -15.58 10.96 -14.56
N GLY A 127 -16.46 9.97 -14.76
CA GLY A 127 -16.59 9.23 -16.01
C GLY A 127 -15.58 8.10 -16.22
N THR A 128 -14.62 7.92 -15.32
CA THR A 128 -13.66 6.80 -15.39
C THR A 128 -14.36 5.44 -15.44
N LEU A 129 -15.41 5.22 -14.65
CA LEU A 129 -16.13 3.95 -14.67
C LEU A 129 -16.92 3.68 -15.96
N ARG A 130 -17.17 4.72 -16.76
CA ARG A 130 -17.83 4.59 -18.08
C ARG A 130 -16.81 4.32 -19.18
N GLU A 131 -15.60 4.82 -19.00
CA GLU A 131 -14.52 4.77 -19.98
C GLU A 131 -13.71 3.49 -19.86
N TYR A 132 -13.58 2.95 -18.64
CA TYR A 132 -12.91 1.68 -18.38
C TYR A 132 -13.92 0.56 -18.18
N ALA A 133 -13.68 -0.56 -18.88
CA ALA A 133 -14.20 -1.85 -18.47
C ALA A 133 -13.61 -2.28 -17.11
N GLU A 134 -14.23 -3.28 -16.49
CA GLU A 134 -13.83 -3.81 -15.18
C GLU A 134 -12.35 -4.19 -15.12
N GLU A 135 -11.88 -4.94 -16.13
CA GLU A 135 -10.50 -5.40 -16.24
C GLU A 135 -9.53 -4.23 -16.44
N GLU A 136 -9.89 -3.25 -17.28
CA GLU A 136 -9.07 -2.05 -17.53
C GLU A 136 -8.92 -1.21 -16.27
N PHE A 137 -10.00 -1.09 -15.48
CA PHE A 137 -9.94 -0.38 -14.21
C PHE A 137 -9.09 -1.11 -13.18
N ALA A 138 -9.22 -2.44 -13.07
CA ALA A 138 -8.39 -3.24 -12.17
C ALA A 138 -6.89 -3.13 -12.54
N GLU A 139 -6.58 -3.17 -13.84
CA GLU A 139 -5.22 -2.99 -14.36
C GLU A 139 -4.68 -1.57 -14.12
N ALA A 140 -5.51 -0.54 -14.31
CA ALA A 140 -5.14 0.84 -14.02
C ALA A 140 -4.82 1.03 -12.53
N ILE A 141 -5.62 0.45 -11.63
CA ILE A 141 -5.34 0.46 -10.18
C ILE A 141 -4.04 -0.27 -9.87
N ARG A 142 -3.82 -1.46 -10.45
CA ARG A 142 -2.57 -2.21 -10.29
C ARG A 142 -1.36 -1.36 -10.69
N SER A 143 -1.41 -0.74 -11.87
CA SER A 143 -0.34 0.15 -12.37
C SER A 143 -0.09 1.34 -11.44
N VAL A 144 -1.15 1.96 -10.93
CA VAL A 144 -1.07 3.07 -9.98
C VAL A 144 -0.39 2.63 -8.69
N VAL A 145 -0.76 1.47 -8.14
CA VAL A 145 -0.16 0.94 -6.91
C VAL A 145 1.31 0.60 -7.12
N THR A 146 1.69 -0.05 -8.23
CA THR A 146 3.10 -0.33 -8.54
C THR A 146 3.92 0.96 -8.54
N ARG A 147 3.45 2.01 -9.23
CA ARG A 147 4.13 3.32 -9.25
C ARG A 147 4.25 3.95 -7.87
N LEU A 148 3.21 3.84 -7.05
CA LEU A 148 3.21 4.33 -5.67
C LEU A 148 4.27 3.62 -4.81
N LEU A 149 4.38 2.30 -4.93
CA LEU A 149 5.35 1.51 -4.18
C LEU A 149 6.78 1.79 -4.66
N ASP A 150 7.00 1.88 -5.97
CA ASP A 150 8.30 2.28 -6.54
C ASP A 150 8.73 3.66 -6.03
N ASP A 151 7.81 4.62 -6.01
CA ASP A 151 8.07 5.97 -5.51
C ASP A 151 8.39 5.99 -4.01
N GLN A 152 7.66 5.19 -3.22
CA GLN A 152 7.93 5.02 -1.78
C GLN A 152 9.32 4.41 -1.54
N PHE A 153 9.67 3.33 -2.26
CA PHE A 153 10.96 2.65 -2.09
C PHE A 153 12.13 3.53 -2.50
N ARG A 154 11.97 4.29 -3.59
CA ARG A 154 12.96 5.28 -4.03
C ARG A 154 13.19 6.34 -2.95
N GLN A 155 12.13 6.96 -2.42
CA GLN A 155 12.25 7.99 -1.38
C GLN A 155 12.84 7.46 -0.07
N ILE A 156 12.50 6.24 0.34
CA ILE A 156 13.11 5.60 1.52
C ILE A 156 14.60 5.36 1.28
N THR A 157 14.98 4.90 0.08
CA THR A 157 16.38 4.64 -0.26
C THR A 157 17.20 5.92 -0.27
N GLU A 158 16.67 6.99 -0.89
CA GLU A 158 17.26 8.33 -0.87
C GLU A 158 17.43 8.85 0.56
N LEU A 159 16.43 8.68 1.42
CA LEU A 159 16.49 9.07 2.84
C LEU A 159 17.59 8.31 3.59
N LYS A 160 17.73 7.00 3.35
CA LYS A 160 18.79 6.20 3.98
C LYS A 160 20.18 6.65 3.53
N ILE A 161 20.35 6.94 2.23
CA ILE A 161 21.61 7.45 1.68
C ILE A 161 21.97 8.81 2.28
N ASP A 162 21.00 9.71 2.42
CA ASP A 162 21.19 11.04 2.99
C ASP A 162 21.61 11.01 4.46
N LEU A 163 21.06 10.07 5.24
CA LEU A 163 21.42 9.93 6.65
C LEU A 163 22.75 9.18 6.83
N GLY A 164 23.10 8.24 5.95
CA GLY A 164 24.38 7.54 5.94
C GLY A 164 24.76 6.98 7.32
N ASP A 165 25.98 7.30 7.77
CA ASP A 165 26.56 6.88 9.04
C ASP A 165 25.77 7.33 10.29
N ARG A 166 24.78 8.22 10.15
CA ARG A 166 23.95 8.69 11.28
C ARG A 166 22.93 7.63 11.73
N LEU A 167 22.71 6.59 10.92
CA LEU A 167 21.77 5.51 11.22
C LEU A 167 22.34 4.44 12.16
N ASP A 168 23.67 4.38 12.28
CA ASP A 168 24.42 3.49 13.18
C ASP A 168 24.38 4.00 14.64
#